data_AF-A0A7X5PD52-F1
#
_entry.id   AF-A0A7X5PD52-F1
#
_cell.length_a   1.000
_cell.length_b   1.000
_cell.length_c   1.000
_cell.angle_alpha   90.00
_cell.angle_beta   90.00
_cell.angle_gamma   90.00
#
_symmetry.space_group_name_H-M   'P 1'
#
loop_
_entity.id
_entity.type
_entity.pdbx_description
1 polymer ?
#
loop_
_entity_poly.entity_id
_entity_poly.type
_entity_poly.pdbx_seq_one_letter_code
_entity_poly.pdbx_strand_id
1 'polypeptide(L)'
;MDASHISFASTRPVTEEKKQKSRLEQMIEEGYEFAKEDRREYVLLDTPKNRELITKLVKSKFQSIDITKWENWSLRKTEGFQLRSFECYIRNLNELEVLINEMKQTPEDEE
;
A
#
# COMPACT_ATOMS: atom_id res chain seq x y z
N MET A 1 -10.69 -8.69 18.37
CA MET A 1 -9.54 -7.90 17.87
C MET A 1 -10.03 -7.22 16.60
N ASP A 2 -10.27 -5.92 16.68
CA ASP A 2 -10.96 -5.12 15.67
C ASP A 2 -9.91 -4.43 14.79
N ALA A 3 -9.89 -4.76 13.49
CA ALA A 3 -8.93 -4.25 12.51
C ALA A 3 -9.48 -3.00 11.79
N SER A 4 -10.31 -2.21 12.47
CA SER A 4 -11.08 -1.09 11.89
C SER A 4 -10.31 0.22 11.74
N HIS A 5 -9.00 0.26 11.99
CA HIS A 5 -8.24 1.52 12.05
C HIS A 5 -6.94 1.48 11.25
N ILE A 6 -7.04 1.38 9.93
CA ILE A 6 -6.02 1.96 9.05
C ILE A 6 -6.67 3.16 8.36
N SER A 7 -6.76 4.28 9.08
CA SER A 7 -7.21 5.57 8.55
C SER A 7 -5.99 6.44 8.27
N PHE A 8 -5.73 6.77 7.00
CA PHE A 8 -4.71 7.75 6.60
C PHE A 8 -5.19 9.21 6.80
N ALA A 9 -5.81 9.51 7.95
CA ALA A 9 -6.20 10.86 8.32
C ALA A 9 -5.16 11.43 9.28
N SER A 10 -4.25 12.25 8.77
CA SER A 10 -3.35 13.06 9.60
C SER A 10 -4.17 14.02 10.46
N THR A 11 -4.06 13.90 11.78
CA THR A 11 -4.84 14.64 12.78
C THR A 11 -4.22 15.98 13.20
N ARG A 12 -3.35 16.59 12.38
CA ARG A 12 -2.69 17.87 12.71
C ARG A 12 -3.08 18.96 11.70
N PRO A 13 -3.45 20.18 12.16
CA PRO A 13 -3.81 21.28 11.27
C PRO A 13 -2.55 21.74 10.53
N VAL A 14 -2.57 21.66 9.20
CA VAL A 14 -1.42 22.03 8.35
C VAL A 14 -1.35 23.55 8.26
N THR A 15 -0.57 24.15 9.15
CA THR A 15 -0.07 25.50 9.00
C THR A 15 1.42 25.37 8.72
N GLU A 16 1.83 25.93 7.58
CA GLU A 16 3.20 26.06 7.04
C GLU A 16 3.81 24.90 6.21
N GLU A 17 4.17 25.30 4.99
CA GLU A 17 5.31 24.89 4.16
C GLU A 17 5.36 23.52 3.45
N LYS A 18 5.38 23.64 2.11
CA LYS A 18 5.52 22.62 1.04
C LYS A 18 4.31 21.70 0.89
N LYS A 19 3.57 21.88 -0.21
CA LYS A 19 2.60 20.91 -0.77
C LYS A 19 3.31 19.57 -1.05
N GLN A 20 3.58 18.77 -0.03
CA GLN A 20 3.92 17.38 -0.21
C GLN A 20 2.69 16.71 -0.83
N LYS A 21 2.83 16.18 -2.05
CA LYS A 21 1.76 15.42 -2.70
C LYS A 21 1.33 14.32 -1.75
N SER A 22 0.03 14.17 -1.54
CA SER A 22 -0.48 13.08 -0.71
C SER A 22 -0.02 11.74 -1.29
N ARG A 23 0.20 10.73 -0.44
CA ARG A 23 0.62 9.39 -0.91
C ARG A 23 -0.31 8.83 -1.98
N LEU A 24 -1.61 9.14 -1.89
CA LEU A 24 -2.61 8.78 -2.89
C LEU A 24 -2.35 9.43 -4.24
N GLU A 25 -2.06 10.74 -4.28
CA GLU A 25 -1.73 11.45 -5.52
C GLU A 25 -0.47 10.87 -6.17
N GLN A 26 0.54 10.53 -5.37
CA GLN A 26 1.76 9.88 -5.88
C GLN A 26 1.45 8.51 -6.51
N MET A 27 0.62 7.69 -5.86
CA MET A 27 0.23 6.38 -6.42
C MET A 27 -0.58 6.55 -7.70
N ILE A 28 -1.46 7.54 -7.79
CA ILE A 28 -2.19 7.84 -9.04
C ILE A 28 -1.21 8.22 -10.14
N GLU A 29 -0.19 9.04 -9.84
CA GLU A 29 0.87 9.40 -10.80
C GLU A 29 1.76 8.22 -11.21
N GLU A 30 2.05 7.30 -10.28
CA GLU A 30 2.73 6.01 -10.55
C GLU A 30 1.86 5.07 -11.42
N GLY A 31 0.59 5.42 -11.64
CA GLY A 31 -0.32 4.75 -12.56
C GLY A 31 -1.26 3.74 -11.90
N TYR A 32 -1.36 3.74 -10.56
CA TYR A 32 -2.32 2.91 -9.85
C TYR A 32 -3.76 3.37 -10.12
N GLU A 33 -4.65 2.40 -10.31
CA GLU A 33 -6.05 2.63 -10.63
C GLU A 33 -6.90 2.48 -9.37
N PHE A 34 -7.61 3.54 -8.98
CA PHE A 34 -8.48 3.56 -7.81
C PHE A 34 -9.93 3.80 -8.21
N ALA A 35 -10.85 3.21 -7.45
CA ALA A 35 -12.27 3.55 -7.49
C ALA A 35 -12.66 4.28 -6.21
N LYS A 36 -13.68 5.14 -6.33
CA LYS A 36 -14.25 5.86 -5.19
C LYS A 36 -15.46 5.09 -4.68
N GLU A 37 -15.34 4.39 -3.57
CA GLU A 37 -16.43 3.59 -2.98
C GLU A 37 -17.34 4.45 -2.08
N ASP A 38 -16.80 5.47 -1.42
CA ASP A 38 -17.57 6.48 -0.69
C ASP A 38 -16.94 7.88 -0.78
N ARG A 39 -17.58 8.90 -0.20
CA ARG A 39 -17.14 10.31 -0.22
C ARG A 39 -15.69 10.48 0.22
N ARG A 40 -15.17 9.60 1.09
CA ARG A 40 -13.82 9.66 1.65
C ARG A 40 -12.98 8.40 1.44
N GLU A 41 -13.49 7.40 0.74
CA GLU A 41 -12.84 6.09 0.63
C GLU A 41 -12.50 5.79 -0.83
N TYR A 42 -11.19 5.73 -1.10
CA TYR A 42 -10.63 5.25 -2.35
C TYR A 42 -10.13 3.84 -2.15
N VAL A 43 -10.54 2.94 -3.03
CA VAL A 43 -10.17 1.53 -3.00
C VAL A 43 -9.34 1.20 -4.23
N LEU A 44 -8.31 0.38 -4.06
CA LEU A 44 -7.45 -0.04 -5.14
C LEU A 44 -8.20 -1.05 -6.01
N LEU A 45 -8.30 -0.80 -7.31
CA LEU A 45 -8.98 -1.73 -8.22
C LEU A 45 -8.16 -3.01 -8.42
N ASP A 46 -8.86 -4.12 -8.54
CA ASP A 46 -8.25 -5.38 -8.96
C ASP A 46 -8.14 -5.43 -10.48
N THR A 47 -7.06 -4.83 -10.99
CA THR A 47 -6.69 -4.88 -12.41
C THR A 47 -5.32 -5.56 -12.60
N PRO A 48 -5.05 -6.16 -13.77
CA PRO A 48 -3.74 -6.74 -14.05
C PRO A 48 -2.59 -5.75 -13.85
N LYS A 49 -2.83 -4.48 -14.20
CA LYS A 49 -1.88 -3.37 -14.02
C LYS A 49 -1.58 -3.13 -12.55
N ASN A 50 -2.61 -3.01 -11.71
CA ASN A 50 -2.42 -2.81 -10.27
C ASN A 50 -1.70 -4.00 -9.62
N ARG A 51 -2.04 -5.24 -10.01
CA ARG A 51 -1.31 -6.43 -9.54
C ARG A 51 0.16 -6.37 -9.92
N GLU A 52 0.50 -5.95 -11.14
CA GLU A 52 1.88 -5.80 -11.58
C GLU A 52 2.62 -4.72 -10.79
N LEU A 53 1.99 -3.55 -10.58
CA LEU A 53 2.57 -2.45 -9.81
C LEU A 53 2.82 -2.85 -8.35
N ILE A 54 1.86 -3.51 -7.70
CA ILE A 54 2.05 -4.06 -6.35
C ILE A 54 3.16 -5.11 -6.35
N THR A 55 3.20 -6.00 -7.34
CA THR A 55 4.26 -7.00 -7.45
C THR A 55 5.63 -6.33 -7.54
N LYS A 56 5.78 -5.29 -8.36
CA LYS A 56 7.02 -4.50 -8.47
C LYS A 56 7.39 -3.81 -7.16
N LEU A 57 6.40 -3.20 -6.51
CA LEU A 57 6.60 -2.51 -5.22
C LEU A 57 7.13 -3.49 -4.18
N VAL A 58 6.51 -4.66 -4.02
CA VAL A 58 6.92 -5.63 -3.01
C VAL A 58 8.24 -6.30 -3.38
N LYS A 59 8.48 -6.60 -4.67
CA LYS A 59 9.77 -7.13 -5.15
C LYS A 59 10.95 -6.16 -4.97
N SER A 60 10.69 -4.86 -4.92
CA SER A 60 11.73 -3.87 -4.61
C SER A 60 12.28 -4.02 -3.18
N LYS A 61 11.49 -4.61 -2.28
CA LYS A 61 11.86 -4.88 -0.88
C LYS A 61 12.27 -6.33 -0.65
N PHE A 62 11.59 -7.27 -1.31
CA PHE A 62 11.84 -8.71 -1.18
C PHE A 62 12.06 -9.31 -2.56
N GLN A 63 13.30 -9.40 -3.00
CA GLN A 63 13.61 -9.87 -4.36
C GLN A 63 13.16 -11.32 -4.56
N SER A 64 13.24 -12.15 -3.52
CA SER A 64 12.84 -13.55 -3.52
C SER A 64 11.34 -13.79 -3.35
N ILE A 65 10.51 -12.74 -3.31
CA ILE A 65 9.08 -12.88 -3.08
C ILE A 65 8.34 -13.46 -4.29
N ASP A 66 7.43 -14.37 -3.99
CA ASP A 66 6.55 -15.01 -4.95
C ASP A 66 5.10 -14.87 -4.47
N ILE A 67 4.27 -14.16 -5.24
CA ILE A 67 2.85 -13.94 -4.91
C ILE A 67 2.06 -15.11 -5.48
N THR A 68 1.40 -15.87 -4.61
CA THR A 68 0.70 -17.11 -4.99
C THR A 68 -0.79 -16.91 -5.18
N LYS A 69 -1.39 -15.94 -4.51
CA LYS A 69 -2.83 -15.71 -4.55
C LYS A 69 -3.16 -14.24 -4.35
N TRP A 70 -4.19 -13.79 -5.07
CA TRP A 70 -4.81 -12.48 -4.90
C TRP A 70 -6.21 -12.66 -4.37
N GLU A 71 -6.60 -11.80 -3.45
CA GLU A 71 -7.95 -11.76 -2.89
C GLU A 71 -8.60 -10.42 -3.20
N ASN A 72 -9.83 -10.51 -3.70
CA ASN A 72 -10.59 -9.38 -4.16
C ASN A 72 -12.02 -9.43 -3.63
N TRP A 73 -12.66 -8.26 -3.51
CA TRP A 73 -14.06 -8.12 -3.12
C TRP A 73 -14.81 -7.35 -4.19
N SER A 74 -16.08 -7.70 -4.44
CA SER A 74 -16.92 -6.91 -5.33
C SER A 74 -17.16 -5.52 -4.73
N LEU A 75 -17.05 -4.49 -5.56
CA LEU A 75 -17.44 -3.13 -5.17
C LEU A 75 -18.97 -3.04 -5.04
N ARG A 76 -19.44 -2.27 -4.05
CA ARG A 76 -20.90 -2.17 -3.80
C ARG A 76 -21.61 -1.16 -4.70
N LYS A 77 -20.94 -0.07 -5.05
CA LYS A 77 -21.56 1.09 -5.75
C LYS A 77 -21.11 1.26 -7.19
N THR A 78 -20.06 0.55 -7.60
CA THR A 78 -19.49 0.61 -8.95
C THR A 78 -19.26 -0.80 -9.45
N GLU A 79 -19.22 -0.98 -10.77
CA GLU A 79 -18.78 -2.24 -11.34
C GLU A 79 -17.28 -2.42 -11.11
N GLY A 80 -16.88 -3.64 -10.73
CA GLY A 80 -15.48 -4.01 -10.53
C GLY A 80 -15.23 -4.68 -9.19
N PHE A 81 -13.96 -5.00 -8.97
CA PHE A 81 -13.46 -5.65 -7.77
C PHE A 81 -12.38 -4.76 -7.13
N GLN A 82 -12.39 -4.64 -5.81
CA GLN A 82 -11.28 -4.07 -5.06
C GLN A 82 -10.24 -5.15 -4.74
N LEU A 83 -8.97 -4.79 -4.88
CA LEU A 83 -7.85 -5.61 -4.45
C LEU A 83 -7.63 -5.42 -2.95
N ARG A 84 -7.78 -6.49 -2.17
CA ARG A 84 -7.78 -6.42 -0.71
C ARG A 84 -6.50 -6.94 -0.07
N SER A 85 -6.08 -8.12 -0.51
CA SER A 85 -4.97 -8.86 0.07
C SER A 85 -4.32 -9.74 -0.97
N PHE A 86 -3.10 -10.17 -0.67
CA PHE A 86 -2.41 -11.20 -1.43
C PHE A 86 -1.65 -12.12 -0.47
N GLU A 87 -1.50 -13.37 -0.88
CA GLU A 87 -0.65 -14.35 -0.20
C GLU A 87 0.66 -14.47 -0.97
N CYS A 88 1.77 -14.61 -0.24
CA CYS A 88 3.09 -14.69 -0.83
C CYS A 88 4.05 -15.54 0.02
N TYR A 89 5.13 -15.99 -0.62
CA TYR A 89 6.26 -16.63 0.02
C TYR A 89 7.53 -15.83 -0.24
N ILE A 90 8.31 -15.59 0.81
CA ILE A 90 9.65 -15.04 0.72
C ILE A 90 10.61 -16.22 0.84
N ARG A 91 11.34 -16.52 -0.23
CA ARG A 91 12.19 -17.72 -0.29
C ARG A 91 13.55 -17.52 0.40
N ASN A 92 14.03 -16.29 0.45
CA ASN A 92 15.30 -15.93 1.08
C ASN A 92 15.05 -15.12 2.36
N LEU A 93 15.14 -15.77 3.51
CA LEU A 93 14.91 -15.13 4.81
C LEU A 93 15.99 -14.10 5.17
N ASN A 94 17.18 -14.14 4.56
CA ASN A 94 18.21 -13.13 4.80
C ASN A 94 17.76 -11.73 4.34
N GLU A 95 16.78 -11.64 3.42
CA GLU A 95 16.15 -10.38 3.03
C GLU A 95 15.45 -9.70 4.22
N LEU A 96 14.97 -10.47 5.20
CA LEU A 96 14.36 -9.93 6.41
C LEU A 96 15.40 -9.29 7.33
N GLU A 97 16.62 -9.84 7.39
CA GLU A 97 17.69 -9.28 8.24
C GLU A 97 18.11 -7.89 7.77
N VAL A 98 18.16 -7.68 6.44
CA VAL A 98 18.44 -6.37 5.84
C VAL A 98 17.39 -5.35 6.28
N LEU A 99 16.11 -5.70 6.18
CA LEU A 99 15.02 -4.81 6.60
C LEU A 99 15.03 -4.54 8.11
N ILE A 100 15.29 -5.55 8.93
CA ILE A 100 15.40 -5.38 10.39
C ILE A 100 16.54 -4.41 10.72
N ASN A 101 17.65 -4.48 9.98
CA ASN A 101 18.77 -3.56 10.18
C ASN A 101 18.46 -2.14 9.69
N GLU A 102 17.78 -1.98 8.55
CA GLU A 102 17.27 -0.67 8.08
C GLU A 102 16.34 -0.03 9.12
N MET A 103 15.43 -0.82 9.71
CA MET A 103 14.52 -0.35 10.76
C MET A 103 15.25 0.06 12.04
N LYS A 104 16.33 -0.65 12.43
CA LYS A 104 17.16 -0.29 13.59
C LYS A 104 18.05 0.92 13.37
N GLN A 105 18.40 1.21 12.12
CA GLN A 105 19.23 2.36 11.73
C GLN A 105 18.42 3.63 11.47
N THR A 106 17.09 3.57 11.52
CA THR A 106 16.27 4.77 11.55
C THR A 106 16.33 5.28 12.99
N PRO A 107 17.09 6.35 13.31
CA PRO A 107 17.05 6.91 14.63
C PRO A 107 15.61 7.32 14.95
N GLU A 108 15.21 7.13 16.20
CA GLU A 108 14.07 7.81 16.82
C GLU A 108 14.36 9.32 16.86
N ASP A 109 14.52 9.96 15.71
CA ASP A 109 14.62 11.40 15.58
C ASP A 109 13.22 11.94 15.26
N GLU A 110 12.46 12.16 16.32
CA GLU A 110 11.88 13.47 16.70
C GLU A 110 10.67 13.28 17.64
N GLU A 111 10.95 13.44 18.95
CA GLU A 111 10.11 13.89 20.09
C GLU A 111 8.64 13.44 20.25
#